data_AF-A0A0K8NX90-F1
#
_entry.id   AF-A0A0K8NX90-F1
#
_cell.length_a   1.000
_cell.length_b   1.000
_cell.length_c   1.000
_cell.angle_alpha   90.00
_cell.angle_beta   90.00
_cell.angle_gamma   90.00
#
_symmetry.space_group_name_H-M   'P 1'
#
loop_
_entity.id
_entity.type
_entity.pdbx_description
1 polymer ?
#
loop_
_entity_poly.entity_id
_entity_poly.type
_entity_poly.pdbx_seq_one_letter_code
_entity_poly.pdbx_strand_id
1 'polypeptide(L)'
;MSPGLGREGIARGGASHQIVAAPPIPAMRDASTRLPTKRPMSAPGELVVVVRMHYIEPMKTAVIPQVRVDSQLRADLDSVLLPGETLTEFVEASVRRAVEFRRVQTDFAARCDASLASYERTGRSVGSDAVLSKLEAKVAARVEQLRR
;
A
#
# COMPACT_ATOMS: atom_id res chain seq x y z
N MET A 1 -7.18 -41.72 -49.56
CA MET A 1 -6.32 -42.91 -49.51
C MET A 1 -5.95 -43.18 -48.06
N SER A 2 -6.60 -44.17 -47.45
CA SER A 2 -6.13 -44.87 -46.23
C SER A 2 -4.98 -45.81 -46.61
N PRO A 3 -4.21 -46.43 -45.69
CA PRO A 3 -4.65 -47.34 -44.60
C PRO A 3 -4.01 -47.03 -43.23
N GLY A 4 -4.60 -47.37 -42.07
CA GLY A 4 -4.59 -48.71 -41.45
C GLY A 4 -3.36 -48.84 -40.52
N LEU A 5 -3.33 -49.39 -39.31
CA LEU A 5 -4.15 -50.32 -38.53
C LEU A 5 -3.76 -50.08 -37.04
N GLY A 6 -4.60 -50.53 -36.11
CA GLY A 6 -4.15 -50.79 -34.73
C GLY A 6 -5.30 -50.84 -33.73
N ARG A 7 -6.01 -51.98 -33.70
CA ARG A 7 -7.03 -52.33 -32.71
C ARG A 7 -6.37 -53.23 -31.67
N GLU A 8 -6.47 -52.92 -30.39
CA GLU A 8 -6.47 -53.85 -29.24
C GLU A 8 -7.21 -53.11 -28.11
N GLY A 9 -8.23 -53.62 -27.42
CA GLY A 9 -8.32 -54.88 -26.68
C GLY A 9 -8.80 -54.51 -25.27
N ILE A 10 -10.12 -54.41 -25.05
CA ILE A 10 -10.91 -55.26 -24.14
C ILE A 10 -10.23 -55.56 -22.79
N ALA A 11 -10.82 -55.10 -21.67
CA ALA A 11 -11.16 -55.97 -20.54
C ALA A 11 -11.90 -55.21 -19.43
N ARG A 12 -13.08 -55.73 -19.10
CA ARG A 12 -13.77 -55.52 -17.82
C ARG A 12 -12.95 -56.16 -16.69
N GLY A 13 -12.97 -55.57 -15.51
CA GLY A 13 -12.46 -56.21 -14.29
C GLY A 13 -12.92 -55.44 -13.07
N GLY A 14 -14.05 -55.85 -12.49
CA GLY A 14 -14.45 -55.41 -11.16
C GLY A 14 -13.56 -56.05 -10.11
N ALA A 15 -13.24 -55.29 -9.05
CA ALA A 15 -12.71 -55.83 -7.82
C ALA A 15 -13.41 -55.12 -6.65
N SER A 16 -14.45 -55.78 -6.16
CA SER A 16 -14.98 -55.62 -4.81
C SER A 16 -13.99 -56.27 -3.84
N HIS A 17 -13.55 -55.56 -2.81
CA HIS A 17 -13.11 -56.07 -1.48
C HIS A 17 -12.79 -54.85 -0.60
N GLN A 18 -13.68 -54.47 0.32
CA GLN A 18 -13.80 -54.89 1.71
C GLN A 18 -13.13 -53.92 2.72
N ILE A 19 -14.00 -53.21 3.45
CA ILE A 19 -14.07 -53.00 4.91
C ILE A 19 -12.77 -52.63 5.65
N VAL A 20 -12.75 -51.43 6.24
CA VAL A 20 -12.27 -51.22 7.61
C VAL A 20 -13.35 -50.48 8.39
N ALA A 21 -13.93 -51.19 9.36
CA ALA A 21 -14.89 -50.67 10.32
C ALA A 21 -14.19 -49.69 11.28
N ALA A 22 -14.72 -48.48 11.40
CA ALA A 22 -14.29 -47.52 12.41
C ALA A 22 -14.78 -47.96 13.81
N PRO A 23 -13.96 -47.81 14.87
CA PRO A 23 -14.39 -48.12 16.23
C PRO A 23 -15.43 -47.10 16.74
N PRO A 24 -16.35 -47.51 17.63
CA PRO A 24 -17.41 -46.64 18.14
C PRO A 24 -16.89 -45.57 19.10
N ILE A 25 -17.47 -44.37 19.02
CA ILE A 25 -17.27 -43.25 19.94
C ILE A 25 -17.86 -43.62 21.31
N PRO A 26 -17.11 -43.57 22.42
CA PRO A 26 -17.66 -43.83 23.74
C PRO A 26 -18.54 -42.67 24.22
N ALA A 27 -19.72 -43.05 24.74
CA ALA A 27 -20.73 -42.15 25.27
C ALA A 27 -20.33 -41.50 26.60
N MET A 28 -20.71 -40.22 26.67
CA MET A 28 -21.00 -39.36 27.80
C MET A 28 -21.22 -40.07 29.16
N ARG A 29 -20.46 -39.65 30.19
CA ARG A 29 -20.78 -39.84 31.60
C ARG A 29 -20.98 -38.48 32.26
N ASP A 30 -22.13 -38.35 32.90
CA ASP A 30 -22.55 -37.22 33.73
C ASP A 30 -21.69 -37.07 34.98
N ALA A 31 -21.29 -35.84 35.30
CA ALA A 31 -21.02 -35.41 36.66
C ALA A 31 -21.20 -33.89 36.76
N SER A 32 -22.41 -33.50 37.16
CA SER A 32 -22.74 -32.16 37.65
C SER A 32 -21.93 -31.83 38.92
N THR A 33 -21.39 -30.61 38.99
CA THR A 33 -21.54 -29.63 40.10
C THR A 33 -20.27 -28.77 40.26
N ARG A 34 -20.37 -27.49 39.91
CA ARG A 34 -20.03 -26.29 40.73
C ARG A 34 -19.90 -25.07 39.81
N LEU A 35 -20.90 -24.19 39.87
CA LEU A 35 -20.81 -22.81 39.38
C LEU A 35 -19.76 -22.05 40.22
N PRO A 36 -18.95 -21.19 39.57
CA PRO A 36 -18.71 -19.89 40.15
C PRO A 36 -19.09 -18.77 39.17
N THR A 37 -19.98 -17.93 39.69
CA THR A 37 -20.03 -16.47 39.59
C THR A 37 -19.91 -15.84 38.21
N LYS A 38 -20.95 -15.04 37.89
CA LYS A 38 -21.06 -14.14 36.74
C LYS A 38 -19.72 -13.43 36.46
N ARG A 39 -19.08 -13.81 35.35
CA ARG A 39 -18.27 -12.85 34.59
C ARG A 39 -19.22 -11.74 34.14
N PRO A 40 -18.93 -10.45 34.39
CA PRO A 40 -19.70 -9.40 33.75
C PRO A 40 -19.55 -9.60 32.23
N MET A 41 -20.67 -9.77 31.55
CA MET A 41 -20.69 -9.75 30.09
C MET A 41 -20.14 -8.39 29.67
N SER A 42 -18.98 -8.38 29.02
CA SER A 42 -18.58 -7.24 28.19
C SER A 42 -19.74 -6.98 27.24
N ALA A 43 -20.23 -5.74 27.23
CA ALA A 43 -21.44 -5.37 26.52
C ALA A 43 -21.28 -5.73 25.04
N PRO A 44 -22.34 -6.19 24.35
CA PRO A 44 -22.29 -6.59 22.94
C PRO A 44 -21.85 -5.47 21.97
N GLY A 45 -21.58 -4.25 22.46
CA GLY A 45 -20.99 -3.15 21.70
C GLY A 45 -19.49 -2.93 21.89
N GLU A 46 -18.84 -3.52 22.90
CA GLU A 46 -17.45 -3.17 23.23
C GLU A 46 -16.46 -3.81 22.25
N LEU A 47 -16.66 -5.08 21.88
CA LEU A 47 -15.88 -5.74 20.82
C LEU A 47 -16.15 -5.13 19.44
N VAL A 48 -17.39 -4.70 19.16
CA VAL A 48 -17.73 -4.00 17.92
C VAL A 48 -17.03 -2.66 17.85
N VAL A 49 -16.97 -1.91 18.96
CA VAL A 49 -16.29 -0.60 19.03
C VAL A 49 -14.76 -0.77 18.94
N VAL A 50 -14.17 -1.77 19.58
CA VAL A 50 -12.73 -2.05 19.51
C VAL A 50 -12.31 -2.48 18.11
N VAL A 51 -13.03 -3.42 17.48
CA VAL A 51 -12.77 -3.84 16.08
C VAL A 51 -12.97 -2.66 15.11
N ARG A 52 -13.95 -1.80 15.39
CA ARG A 52 -14.24 -0.58 14.62
C ARG A 52 -13.19 0.51 14.81
N MET A 53 -12.49 0.58 15.94
CA MET A 53 -11.42 1.57 16.15
C MET A 53 -10.13 1.16 15.42
N HIS A 54 -9.81 -0.14 15.39
CA HIS A 54 -8.60 -0.64 14.74
C HIS A 54 -8.66 -0.74 13.20
N TYR A 55 -9.87 -0.76 12.62
CA TYR A 55 -10.04 -0.83 11.16
C TYR A 55 -10.38 0.53 10.50
N ILE A 56 -10.70 1.58 11.28
CA ILE A 56 -11.21 2.87 10.76
C ILE A 56 -10.23 4.05 10.91
N GLU A 57 -9.07 3.87 11.56
CA GLU A 57 -7.91 4.73 11.27
C GLU A 57 -7.76 4.82 9.75
N PRO A 58 -7.78 6.03 9.17
CA PRO A 58 -8.51 6.34 7.95
C PRO A 58 -8.13 5.38 6.84
N MET A 59 -9.01 4.41 6.58
CA MET A 59 -8.87 3.55 5.42
C MET A 59 -8.65 4.42 4.19
N LYS A 60 -7.63 4.11 3.39
CA LYS A 60 -7.40 4.77 2.10
C LYS A 60 -8.61 4.48 1.21
N THR A 61 -9.56 5.42 1.15
CA THR A 61 -10.88 5.23 0.51
C THR A 61 -10.86 5.34 -1.01
N ALA A 62 -9.78 5.89 -1.56
CA ALA A 62 -9.58 6.05 -2.99
C ALA A 62 -8.57 5.03 -3.52
N VAL A 63 -8.88 4.45 -4.67
CA VAL A 63 -8.04 3.45 -5.34
C VAL A 63 -7.48 4.06 -6.62
N ILE A 64 -6.16 3.92 -6.84
CA ILE A 64 -5.54 4.24 -8.12
C ILE A 64 -5.98 3.15 -9.14
N PRO A 65 -6.35 3.52 -10.39
CA PRO A 65 -6.71 2.53 -11.40
C PRO A 65 -5.64 1.46 -11.59
N GLN A 66 -6.04 0.29 -12.09
CA GLN A 66 -5.11 -0.79 -12.43
C GLN A 66 -4.18 -0.35 -13.57
N VAL A 67 -2.87 -0.28 -13.31
CA VAL A 67 -1.85 0.10 -14.29
C VAL A 67 -1.07 -1.13 -14.71
N ARG A 68 -1.03 -1.41 -16.02
CA ARG A 68 -0.11 -2.42 -16.57
C ARG A 68 1.28 -1.83 -16.66
N VAL A 69 2.27 -2.55 -16.16
CA VAL A 69 3.68 -2.18 -16.20
C VAL A 69 4.50 -3.26 -16.89
N ASP A 70 5.64 -2.87 -17.45
CA ASP A 70 6.61 -3.83 -17.98
C ASP A 70 7.19 -4.71 -16.86
N SER A 71 7.56 -5.94 -17.19
CA SER A 71 8.14 -6.89 -16.24
C SER A 71 9.45 -6.39 -15.62
N GLN A 72 10.27 -5.67 -16.39
CA GLN A 72 11.52 -5.12 -15.89
C GLN A 72 11.26 -4.03 -14.85
N LEU A 73 10.34 -3.11 -15.13
CA LEU A 73 9.95 -2.08 -14.18
C LEU A 73 9.39 -2.68 -12.88
N ARG A 74 8.61 -3.77 -12.98
CA ARG A 74 8.11 -4.47 -11.80
C ARG A 74 9.25 -5.02 -10.94
N ALA A 75 10.26 -5.64 -11.56
CA ALA A 75 11.43 -6.18 -10.87
C ALA A 75 12.28 -5.08 -10.23
N ASP A 76 12.49 -3.97 -10.95
CA ASP A 76 13.22 -2.81 -10.42
C ASP A 76 12.52 -2.25 -9.18
N LEU A 77 11.19 -2.14 -9.20
CA LEU A 77 10.39 -1.68 -8.05
C LEU A 77 10.55 -2.59 -6.83
N ASP A 78 10.55 -3.92 -7.01
CA ASP A 78 10.75 -4.85 -5.90
C ASP A 78 12.18 -4.77 -5.33
N SER A 79 13.17 -4.46 -6.17
CA SER A 79 14.58 -4.38 -5.76
C SER A 79 14.91 -3.16 -4.88
N VAL A 80 14.13 -2.08 -4.97
CA VAL A 80 14.37 -0.81 -4.26
C VAL A 80 13.56 -0.69 -2.96
N LEU A 81 12.71 -1.66 -2.64
CA LEU A 81 11.92 -1.64 -1.42
C LEU A 81 12.81 -1.74 -0.18
N LEU A 82 12.50 -0.93 0.83
CA LEU A 82 13.14 -1.03 2.13
C LEU A 82 12.61 -2.25 2.92
N PRO A 83 13.36 -2.73 3.94
CA PRO A 83 12.88 -3.84 4.78
C PRO A 83 11.53 -3.53 5.41
N GLY A 84 10.52 -4.36 5.10
CA GLY A 84 9.15 -4.20 5.61
C GLY A 84 8.28 -3.20 4.85
N GLU A 85 8.81 -2.53 3.81
CA GLU A 85 8.03 -1.67 2.92
C GLU A 85 7.28 -2.50 1.88
N THR A 86 6.02 -2.17 1.65
CA THR A 86 5.21 -2.79 0.60
C THR A 86 5.26 -1.98 -0.70
N LEU A 87 5.05 -2.65 -1.82
CA LEU A 87 4.93 -1.97 -3.12
C LEU A 87 3.84 -0.89 -3.11
N THR A 88 2.71 -1.15 -2.45
CA THR A 88 1.60 -0.19 -2.36
C THR A 88 2.01 1.09 -1.63
N GLU A 89 2.76 0.98 -0.53
CA GLU A 89 3.28 2.14 0.21
C GLU A 89 4.29 2.92 -0.63
N PHE A 90 5.21 2.22 -1.28
CA PHE A 90 6.19 2.84 -2.15
C PHE A 90 5.52 3.61 -3.31
N VAL A 91 4.55 2.98 -3.99
CA VAL A 91 3.83 3.59 -5.12
C VAL A 91 3.01 4.78 -4.65
N GLU A 92 2.31 4.69 -3.52
CA GLU A 92 1.59 5.84 -2.98
C GLU A 92 2.53 7.01 -2.68
N ALA A 93 3.62 6.76 -1.96
CA ALA A 93 4.59 7.79 -1.61
C ALA A 93 5.18 8.43 -2.87
N SER A 94 5.48 7.62 -3.88
CA SER A 94 6.00 8.09 -5.17
C SER A 94 5.00 8.94 -5.94
N VAL A 95 3.73 8.52 -6.01
CA VAL A 95 2.65 9.30 -6.66
C VAL A 95 2.41 10.61 -5.93
N ARG A 96 2.41 10.59 -4.58
CA ARG A 96 2.27 11.80 -3.76
C ARG A 96 3.37 12.81 -4.07
N ARG A 97 4.64 12.37 -4.05
CA ARG A 97 5.80 13.19 -4.41
C ARG A 97 5.68 13.74 -5.84
N ALA A 98 5.26 12.91 -6.79
CA ALA A 98 5.09 13.33 -8.17
C ALA A 98 4.00 14.40 -8.34
N VAL A 99 2.88 14.28 -7.61
CA VAL A 99 1.80 15.29 -7.60
C VAL A 99 2.30 16.61 -6.99
N GLU A 100 2.96 16.56 -5.84
CA GLU A 100 3.53 17.74 -5.19
C GLU A 100 4.55 18.44 -6.09
N PHE A 101 5.44 17.68 -6.71
CA PHE A 101 6.42 18.20 -7.65
C PHE A 101 5.77 18.89 -8.85
N ARG A 102 4.75 18.28 -9.47
CA ARG A 102 4.01 18.89 -10.58
C ARG A 102 3.28 20.17 -10.15
N ARG A 103 2.70 20.21 -8.96
CA ARG A 103 2.07 21.43 -8.42
C ARG A 103 3.09 22.55 -8.27
N VAL A 104 4.23 22.27 -7.61
CA VAL A 104 5.30 23.25 -7.41
C VAL A 104 5.85 23.75 -8.75
N GLN A 105 6.02 22.88 -9.75
CA GLN A 105 6.44 23.29 -11.09
C GLN A 105 5.43 24.23 -11.76
N THR A 106 4.15 23.87 -11.76
CA THR A 106 3.09 24.70 -12.36
C THR A 106 3.03 26.06 -11.66
N ASP A 107 3.08 26.09 -10.34
CA ASP A 107 3.06 27.32 -9.56
C ASP A 107 4.32 28.17 -9.78
N PHE A 108 5.47 27.53 -10.00
CA PHE A 108 6.70 28.23 -10.36
C PHE A 108 6.60 28.85 -11.75
N ALA A 109 6.13 28.10 -12.75
CA ALA A 109 5.93 28.61 -14.11
C ALA A 109 4.97 29.81 -14.11
N ALA A 110 3.83 29.70 -13.43
CA ALA A 110 2.87 30.80 -13.31
C ALA A 110 3.49 32.06 -12.66
N ARG A 111 4.35 31.89 -11.65
CA ARG A 111 5.08 33.01 -11.03
C ARG A 111 6.13 33.61 -11.96
N CYS A 112 6.82 32.80 -12.75
CA CYS A 112 7.76 33.27 -13.76
C CYS A 112 7.05 34.10 -14.83
N ASP A 113 5.94 33.63 -15.36
CA ASP A 113 5.15 34.34 -16.37
C ASP A 113 4.64 35.68 -15.83
N ALA A 114 4.09 35.69 -14.61
CA ALA A 114 3.65 36.92 -13.95
C ALA A 114 4.81 37.91 -13.72
N SER A 115 5.99 37.42 -13.33
CA SER A 115 7.18 38.25 -13.15
C SER A 115 7.66 38.84 -14.47
N LEU A 116 7.65 38.04 -15.54
CA LEU A 116 8.04 38.49 -16.88
C LEU A 116 7.09 39.57 -17.39
N ALA A 117 5.77 39.35 -17.31
CA ALA A 117 4.78 40.35 -17.70
C ALA A 117 4.91 41.66 -16.90
N SER A 118 5.27 41.56 -15.61
CA SER A 118 5.54 42.75 -14.78
C SER A 118 6.80 43.49 -15.24
N TYR A 119 7.86 42.76 -15.59
CA TYR A 119 9.08 43.35 -16.14
C TYR A 119 8.83 44.00 -17.49
N GLU A 120 8.14 43.34 -18.41
CA GLU A 120 7.79 43.89 -19.73
C GLU A 120 6.99 45.20 -19.61
N ARG A 121 6.07 45.28 -18.64
CA ARG A 121 5.28 46.50 -18.38
C ARG A 121 6.06 47.62 -17.72
N THR A 122 7.00 47.32 -16.84
CA THR A 122 7.62 48.33 -15.95
C THR A 122 9.10 48.58 -16.21
N GLY A 123 9.78 47.68 -16.92
CA GLY A 123 11.24 47.65 -17.08
C GLY A 123 12.02 47.38 -15.80
N ARG A 124 11.35 47.10 -14.67
CA ARG A 124 11.99 46.97 -13.35
C ARG A 124 12.36 45.52 -13.05
N SER A 125 13.64 45.27 -12.83
CA SER A 125 14.17 43.98 -12.35
C SER A 125 15.07 44.19 -11.13
N VAL A 126 15.38 43.10 -10.42
CA VAL A 126 16.38 43.09 -9.36
C VAL A 126 17.66 42.48 -9.95
N GLY A 127 18.78 43.19 -9.82
CA GLY A 127 20.08 42.70 -10.27
C GLY A 127 20.51 41.45 -9.51
N SER A 128 21.16 40.51 -10.21
CA SER A 128 21.56 39.23 -9.63
C SER A 128 22.47 39.37 -8.41
N ASP A 129 23.40 40.33 -8.42
CA ASP A 129 24.30 40.58 -7.28
C ASP A 129 23.51 40.93 -6.01
N ALA A 130 22.50 41.78 -6.12
CA ALA A 130 21.65 42.16 -4.99
C ALA A 130 20.85 40.96 -4.44
N VAL A 131 20.42 40.04 -5.32
CA VAL A 131 19.75 38.81 -4.90
C VAL A 131 20.72 37.87 -4.18
N LEU A 132 21.90 37.64 -4.75
CA LEU A 132 22.92 36.75 -4.20
C LEU A 132 23.41 37.25 -2.84
N SER A 133 23.79 38.51 -2.72
CA SER A 133 24.23 39.09 -1.44
C SER A 133 23.17 38.97 -0.35
N LYS A 134 21.89 39.14 -0.70
CA LYS A 134 20.78 38.97 0.25
C LYS A 134 20.63 37.51 0.69
N LEU A 135 20.79 36.55 -0.23
CA LEU A 135 20.70 35.13 0.09
C LEU A 135 21.89 34.68 0.96
N GLU A 136 23.11 35.12 0.65
CA GLU A 136 24.31 34.85 1.45
C GLU A 136 24.15 35.37 2.88
N ALA A 137 23.67 36.60 3.05
CA ALA A 137 23.40 37.18 4.36
C ALA A 137 22.39 36.35 5.18
N LYS A 138 21.31 35.88 4.53
CA LYS A 138 20.31 35.01 5.18
C LYS A 138 20.90 33.66 5.61
N VAL A 139 21.72 33.06 4.75
CA VAL A 139 22.39 31.79 5.05
C VAL A 139 23.37 31.98 6.20
N ALA A 140 24.21 33.01 6.17
CA ALA A 140 25.16 33.33 7.24
C ALA A 140 24.46 33.52 8.58
N ALA A 141 23.35 34.29 8.60
CA ALA A 141 22.54 34.48 9.79
C ALA A 141 21.97 33.17 10.35
N ARG A 142 21.51 32.26 9.47
CA ARG A 142 20.98 30.97 9.90
C ARG A 142 22.06 30.04 10.44
N VAL A 143 23.25 30.04 9.82
CA VAL A 143 24.41 29.28 10.28
C VAL A 143 24.83 29.75 11.68
N GLU A 144 24.91 31.06 11.91
CA GLU A 144 25.27 31.61 13.22
C GLU A 144 24.27 31.23 14.31
N GLN A 145 22.96 31.21 14.01
CA GLN A 145 21.93 30.76 14.95
C GLN A 145 22.07 29.29 15.36
N LEU A 146 22.51 28.43 14.43
CA LEU A 146 22.64 26.99 14.68
C LEU A 146 23.97 26.62 15.36
N ARG A 147 24.93 27.54 15.42
CA ARG A 147 26.22 27.37 16.10
C ARG A 147 26.18 27.73 17.58
N ARG A 148 25.14 28.42 18.03
CA ARG A 148 24.88 28.76 19.43
C ARG A 148 24.08 27.66 20.11
#